data_AF-A0A6A5GA08-F1
#
_entry.id   AF-A0A6A5GA08-F1
#
_cell.length_a   1.000
_cell.length_b   1.000
_cell.length_c   1.000
_cell.angle_alpha   90.00
_cell.angle_beta   90.00
_cell.angle_gamma   90.00
#
_symmetry.space_group_name_H-M   'P 1'
#
loop_
_entity.id
_entity.type
_entity.pdbx_description
1 polymer ?
#
loop_
_entity_poly.entity_id
_entity_poly.type
_entity_poly.pdbx_seq_one_letter_code
_entity_poly.pdbx_strand_id
1 'polypeptide(L)'
;MASEYKCTQFTEALPEPGTNEAENSAVSIFITTIVQSYRPYHYYLLTPIVVFAIFANILIVVVLSHKEMRNSGVNITMMLIALCDFGCSLTGVTQLFLGTSM
;
A
#
# COMPACT_ATOMS: atom_id res chain seq x y z
N MET A 1 18.44 -5.25 -19.81
CA MET A 1 17.64 -4.34 -20.66
C MET A 1 16.18 -4.65 -20.37
N ALA A 2 15.64 -4.02 -19.31
CA ALA A 2 14.29 -4.32 -18.82
C ALA A 2 13.38 -3.14 -19.18
N SER A 3 12.35 -3.47 -19.93
CA SER A 3 11.30 -2.62 -20.51
C SER A 3 10.82 -1.50 -19.57
N GLU A 4 10.74 -0.28 -20.12
CA GLU A 4 9.98 0.86 -19.59
C GLU A 4 8.53 0.44 -19.32
N TYR A 5 8.20 0.14 -18.05
CA TYR A 5 6.81 0.02 -17.65
C TYR A 5 6.35 1.40 -17.15
N LYS A 6 5.74 2.17 -18.05
CA LYS A 6 4.95 3.38 -17.77
C LYS A 6 3.70 3.02 -16.97
N CYS A 7 3.87 2.55 -15.75
CA CYS A 7 2.73 2.25 -14.89
C CYS A 7 2.43 3.49 -14.04
N THR A 8 1.31 4.16 -14.39
CA THR A 8 0.55 5.19 -13.65
C THR A 8 0.74 6.68 -13.97
N GLN A 9 1.60 7.10 -14.91
CA GLN A 9 1.78 8.52 -15.24
C GLN A 9 1.22 8.90 -16.62
N PHE A 10 0.29 9.87 -16.64
CA PHE A 10 -0.50 10.23 -17.83
C PHE A 10 0.24 11.09 -18.88
N THR A 11 1.45 11.59 -18.60
CA THR A 11 2.16 12.45 -19.56
C THR A 11 3.66 12.17 -19.60
N GLU A 12 4.38 12.24 -18.47
CA GLU A 12 5.83 11.94 -18.41
C GLU A 12 6.18 11.25 -17.09
N ALA A 13 7.23 10.41 -17.09
CA ALA A 13 7.72 9.73 -15.89
C ALA A 13 8.30 10.75 -14.90
N LEU A 14 7.99 10.63 -13.61
CA LEU A 14 8.55 11.48 -12.57
C LEU A 14 10.06 11.21 -12.55
N PRO A 15 10.92 12.23 -12.75
CA PRO A 15 12.35 12.01 -12.80
C PRO A 15 12.80 11.42 -11.47
N GLU A 16 13.67 10.41 -11.54
CA GLU A 16 14.16 9.72 -10.35
C GLU A 16 14.84 10.72 -9.40
N PRO A 17 14.59 10.62 -8.09
CA PRO A 17 15.16 11.53 -7.11
C PRO A 17 16.69 11.48 -7.16
N GLY A 18 17.35 12.63 -7.35
CA GLY A 18 18.80 12.75 -7.49
C GLY A 18 19.33 12.86 -8.93
N THR A 19 18.46 12.98 -9.92
CA THR A 19 18.82 13.34 -11.31
C THR A 19 18.73 14.85 -11.55
N ASN A 20 19.54 15.40 -12.47
CA ASN A 20 19.55 16.84 -12.80
C ASN A 20 18.16 17.36 -13.25
N GLU A 21 17.31 16.49 -13.82
CA GLU A 21 15.94 16.78 -14.24
C GLU A 21 14.97 16.93 -13.04
N ALA A 22 15.18 16.16 -11.97
CA ALA A 22 14.40 16.25 -10.73
C ALA A 22 14.74 17.52 -9.93
N GLU A 23 15.99 17.98 -9.98
CA GLU A 23 16.43 19.20 -9.28
C GLU A 23 15.90 20.49 -9.94
N ASN A 24 15.53 20.46 -11.22
CA ASN A 24 14.99 21.62 -11.92
C ASN A 24 13.46 21.72 -11.88
N SER A 25 12.78 20.72 -11.32
CA SER A 25 11.32 20.67 -11.21
C SER A 25 10.86 20.98 -9.79
N ALA A 26 10.18 22.12 -9.61
CA ALA A 26 9.64 22.55 -8.32
C ALA A 26 8.72 21.50 -7.67
N VAL A 27 8.01 20.71 -8.49
CA VAL A 27 7.13 19.63 -8.04
C VAL A 27 7.94 18.48 -7.44
N SER A 28 9.05 18.10 -8.06
CA SER A 28 9.92 17.02 -7.56
C SER A 28 10.63 17.41 -6.26
N ILE A 29 11.12 18.65 -6.15
CA ILE A 29 11.70 19.18 -4.90
C ILE A 29 10.65 19.16 -3.77
N PHE A 30 9.42 19.59 -4.04
CA PHE A 30 8.35 19.62 -3.06
C PHE A 30 7.99 18.21 -2.57
N ILE A 31 7.81 17.25 -3.49
CA ILE A 31 7.53 15.85 -3.15
C ILE A 31 8.69 15.26 -2.33
N THR A 32 9.93 15.48 -2.76
CA THR A 32 11.12 14.95 -2.09
C THR A 32 11.26 15.50 -0.66
N THR A 33 10.95 16.78 -0.45
CA THR A 33 10.96 17.42 0.86
C THR A 33 9.93 16.79 1.80
N ILE A 34 8.70 16.57 1.32
CA ILE A 34 7.65 15.89 2.10
C ILE A 34 8.06 14.46 2.43
N VAL A 35 8.58 13.72 1.45
CA VAL A 35 9.02 12.33 1.63
C VAL A 35 10.15 12.24 2.66
N GLN A 36 11.14 13.15 2.62
CA GLN A 36 12.21 13.18 3.61
C GLN A 36 11.68 13.50 5.02
N SER A 37 10.74 14.43 5.14
CA SER A 37 10.11 14.73 6.44
C SER A 37 9.23 13.59 6.95
N TYR A 38 8.63 12.81 6.06
CA TYR A 38 7.75 11.68 6.39
C TYR A 38 8.54 10.40 6.73
N ARG A 39 9.71 10.18 6.11
CA ARG A 39 10.58 9.02 6.31
C ARG A 39 10.75 8.58 7.77
N PRO A 40 11.06 9.47 8.75
CA PRO A 40 11.26 9.04 10.14
C PRO A 40 9.96 8.60 10.82
N TYR A 41 8.80 9.09 10.38
CA TYR A 41 7.49 8.75 10.95
C TYR A 41 6.80 7.60 10.22
N HIS A 42 7.24 7.28 9.01
CA HIS A 42 6.62 6.28 8.14
C HIS A 42 6.41 4.94 8.87
N TYR A 43 7.44 4.42 9.54
CA TYR A 43 7.35 3.15 10.23
C TYR A 43 6.35 3.17 11.41
N TYR A 44 6.32 4.27 12.16
CA TYR A 44 5.41 4.43 13.31
C TYR A 44 3.95 4.56 12.90
N LEU A 45 3.68 5.12 11.72
CA LEU A 45 2.32 5.21 11.17
C LEU A 45 1.91 3.93 10.46
N LEU A 46 2.82 3.33 9.69
CA LEU A 46 2.52 2.13 8.90
C LEU A 46 2.23 0.92 9.79
N THR A 47 3.03 0.71 10.84
CA THR A 47 2.88 -0.44 11.76
C THR A 47 1.47 -0.58 12.34
N PRO A 48 0.89 0.42 13.03
CA PRO A 48 -0.46 0.31 13.61
C PRO A 48 -1.55 0.20 12.54
N ILE A 49 -1.40 0.86 11.39
CA ILE A 49 -2.36 0.78 10.29
C ILE A 49 -2.44 -0.64 9.74
N VAL A 50 -1.29 -1.26 9.48
CA VAL A 50 -1.23 -2.63 8.95
C VAL A 50 -1.76 -3.64 9.96
N VAL A 51 -1.44 -3.48 11.25
CA VAL A 51 -2.00 -4.33 12.32
C VAL A 51 -3.51 -4.18 12.40
N PHE A 52 -4.04 -2.95 12.35
CA PHE A 52 -5.47 -2.70 12.35
C PHE A 52 -6.16 -3.30 11.10
N ALA A 53 -5.55 -3.16 9.92
CA ALA A 53 -6.06 -3.71 8.67
C ALA A 53 -6.19 -5.24 8.72
N ILE A 54 -5.25 -5.94 9.36
CA ILE A 54 -5.35 -7.39 9.58
C ILE A 54 -6.62 -7.73 10.38
N PHE A 55 -6.82 -7.07 11.53
CA PHE A 55 -7.98 -7.34 12.38
C PHE A 55 -9.29 -6.98 11.68
N ALA A 56 -9.37 -5.81 11.04
CA ALA A 56 -10.56 -5.35 10.35
C ALA A 56 -10.98 -6.31 9.22
N ASN A 57 -10.02 -6.73 8.38
CA ASN A 57 -10.32 -7.64 7.28
C ASN A 57 -10.72 -9.04 7.74
N ILE A 58 -10.13 -9.56 8.83
CA ILE A 58 -10.59 -10.82 9.45
C ILE A 58 -12.02 -10.69 9.94
N LEU A 59 -12.37 -9.60 10.63
CA LEU A 59 -13.73 -9.38 11.14
C LEU A 59 -14.75 -9.29 10.01
N ILE A 60 -14.43 -8.60 8.92
CA ILE A 60 -15.28 -8.53 7.71
C ILE A 60 -15.51 -9.94 7.16
N VAL A 61 -14.45 -10.73 6.99
CA VAL A 61 -14.58 -12.12 6.52
C VAL A 61 -15.46 -12.94 7.44
N VAL A 62 -15.30 -12.83 8.77
CA VAL A 62 -16.13 -13.56 9.75
C VAL A 62 -17.60 -13.17 9.64
N VAL A 63 -17.91 -11.87 9.63
CA VAL A 63 -19.30 -11.38 9.55
C VAL A 63 -19.96 -11.79 8.24
N LEU A 64 -19.24 -11.68 7.11
CA LEU A 64 -19.78 -12.01 5.80
C LEU A 64 -19.84 -13.52 5.52
N SER A 65 -19.11 -14.33 6.29
CA SER A 65 -19.17 -15.79 6.21
C SER A 65 -20.47 -16.39 6.77
N HIS A 66 -21.29 -15.60 7.49
CA HIS A 66 -22.59 -16.05 7.97
C HIS A 66 -23.52 -16.41 6.80
N LYS A 67 -24.17 -17.58 6.91
CA LYS A 67 -24.95 -18.21 5.84
C LYS A 67 -26.07 -17.32 5.28
N GLU A 68 -26.63 -16.45 6.11
CA GLU A 68 -27.69 -15.51 5.78
C GLU A 68 -27.20 -14.35 4.90
N MET A 69 -25.98 -13.88 5.14
CA MET A 69 -25.35 -12.75 4.42
C MET A 69 -24.78 -13.17 3.06
N ARG A 70 -24.44 -14.45 2.86
CA ARG A 70 -23.81 -14.96 1.62
C ARG A 70 -24.78 -15.13 0.44
N ASN A 71 -26.06 -14.80 0.61
CA ASN A 71 -27.08 -14.94 -0.43
C ASN A 71 -27.03 -13.82 -1.48
N SER A 72 -26.30 -12.74 -1.23
CA SER A 72 -26.07 -11.64 -2.18
C SER A 72 -24.68 -11.73 -2.80
N GLY A 73 -24.59 -11.66 -4.13
CA GLY A 73 -23.31 -11.65 -4.85
C GLY A 73 -22.39 -10.49 -4.45
N VAL A 74 -22.96 -9.35 -4.07
CA VAL A 74 -22.21 -8.18 -3.56
C VAL A 74 -21.47 -8.53 -2.27
N ASN A 75 -22.08 -9.36 -1.43
CA ASN A 75 -21.50 -9.76 -0.16
C ASN A 75 -20.33 -10.74 -0.35
N ILE A 76 -20.42 -11.61 -1.36
CA ILE A 76 -19.33 -12.49 -1.77
C ILE A 76 -18.15 -11.68 -2.33
N THR A 77 -18.42 -10.67 -3.17
CA THR A 77 -17.35 -9.79 -3.68
C THR A 77 -16.67 -8.99 -2.58
N MET A 78 -17.44 -8.50 -1.60
CA MET A 78 -16.87 -7.77 -0.46
C MET A 78 -16.00 -8.68 0.43
N MET A 79 -16.38 -9.95 0.59
CA MET A 79 -15.56 -10.96 1.26
C MET A 79 -14.25 -11.25 0.49
N LEU A 80 -14.27 -11.32 -0.84
CA LEU A 80 -13.06 -11.50 -1.65
C LEU A 80 -12.11 -10.30 -1.53
N ILE A 81 -12.64 -9.07 -1.53
CA ILE A 81 -11.84 -7.86 -1.31
C ILE A 81 -11.16 -7.92 0.06
N ALA A 82 -11.90 -8.26 1.12
CA ALA A 82 -11.34 -8.39 2.47
C ALA A 82 -10.25 -9.48 2.56
N LEU A 83 -10.39 -10.60 1.83
CA LEU A 83 -9.34 -11.62 1.74
C LEU A 83 -8.08 -11.12 1.03
N CYS A 84 -8.24 -10.37 -0.06
CA CYS A 84 -7.12 -9.73 -0.75
C CYS A 84 -6.41 -8.73 0.14
N ASP A 85 -7.16 -7.87 0.84
CA ASP A 85 -6.60 -6.85 1.74
C ASP A 85 -5.89 -7.48 2.95
N PHE A 86 -6.41 -8.59 3.48
CA PHE A 86 -5.72 -9.39 4.48
C PHE A 86 -4.39 -9.93 3.94
N GLY A 87 -4.37 -10.48 2.72
CA GLY A 87 -3.15 -10.98 2.09
C GLY A 87 -2.09 -9.89 1.88
N CYS A 88 -2.50 -8.72 1.39
CA CYS A 88 -1.63 -7.55 1.24
C CYS A 88 -1.08 -7.04 2.58
N SER A 89 -1.91 -7.04 3.63
CA SER A 89 -1.48 -6.62 4.96
C SER A 89 -0.48 -7.61 5.55
N LEU A 90 -0.69 -8.91 5.36
CA LEU A 90 0.21 -9.97 5.83
C LEU A 90 1.58 -9.90 5.14
N THR A 91 1.62 -9.67 3.83
CA THR A 91 2.89 -9.49 3.12
C THR A 91 3.60 -8.20 3.54
N GLY A 92 2.85 -7.11 3.79
CA GLY A 92 3.39 -5.85 4.34
C GLY A 92 4.02 -6.04 5.73
N VAL A 93 3.36 -6.75 6.64
CA VAL A 93 3.94 -7.13 7.94
C VAL A 93 5.20 -7.96 7.75
N THR A 94 5.15 -8.97 6.89
CA THR A 94 6.28 -9.86 6.63
C THR A 94 7.50 -9.07 6.12
N GLN A 95 7.30 -8.11 5.22
CA GLN A 95 8.36 -7.22 4.74
C GLN A 95 8.89 -6.29 5.85
N LEU A 96 8.03 -5.78 6.73
CA LEU A 96 8.47 -4.98 7.88
C LEU A 96 9.34 -5.80 8.85
N PHE A 97 8.99 -7.05 9.12
CA PHE A 97 9.75 -7.90 10.04
C PHE A 97 11.03 -8.48 9.41
N LEU A 98 10.99 -8.95 8.16
CA LEU A 98 12.17 -9.49 7.47
C LEU A 98 13.11 -8.40 6.95
N GLY A 99 12.58 -7.27 6.49
CA GLY A 99 13.40 -6.15 6.01
C GLY A 99 14.18 -5.42 7.12
N THR A 100 13.82 -5.63 8.40
CA THR A 100 14.54 -5.09 9.56
C THR A 100 15.69 -6.02 10.02
N SER A 101 15.88 -7.18 9.37
CA SER A 101 16.88 -8.21 9.75
C SER A 101 18.16 -8.25 8.89
N MET A 102 18.47 -7.18 8.14
CA MET A 102 19.76 -7.01 7.44
C MET A 102 20.40 -5.67 7.80
#